data_AF-A0A2N5A2U8-F1
#
_entry.id   AF-A0A2N5A2U8-F1
#
_cell.length_a   1.000
_cell.length_b   1.000
_cell.length_c   1.000
_cell.angle_alpha   90.00
_cell.angle_beta   90.00
_cell.angle_gamma   90.00
#
_symmetry.space_group_name_H-M   'P 1'
#
loop_
_entity.id
_entity.type
_entity.pdbx_description
1 polymer ?
#
loop_
_entity_poly.entity_id
_entity_poly.type
_entity_poly.pdbx_seq_one_letter_code
_entity_poly.pdbx_strand_id
1 'polypeptide(L)'
;MNVAISRKRPRLLYALVVALPLTAQAEETVVVTASPPASASAPTEGYSASTSLGATKTDQPLITTAQSVSVVTRQQMADQGANTISQALEYTPGVYSSFGGGATRFDAISLRGYHGGDVDNLFLDGMRLMSDGGSHNVVQIDPWFIERVDVIRGPSSALYG
;
A
#
# COMPACT_ATOMS: atom_id res chain seq x y z
N MET A 1 32.70 21.86 -92.82
CA MET A 1 31.37 21.37 -92.38
C MET A 1 31.15 21.83 -90.95
N ASN A 2 30.27 22.81 -90.76
CA ASN A 2 29.97 23.44 -89.47
C ASN A 2 28.99 22.55 -88.68
N VAL A 3 29.31 22.25 -87.42
CA VAL A 3 28.32 21.75 -86.46
C VAL A 3 28.39 22.60 -85.20
N ALA A 4 27.37 23.42 -84.98
CA ALA A 4 27.17 24.22 -83.79
C ALA A 4 26.47 23.37 -82.72
N ILE A 5 27.07 23.24 -81.53
CA ILE A 5 26.43 22.56 -80.38
C ILE A 5 26.12 23.62 -79.31
N SER A 6 24.82 23.87 -79.15
CA SER A 6 24.23 24.87 -78.26
C SER A 6 24.31 24.45 -76.79
N ARG A 7 24.82 25.33 -75.92
CA ARG A 7 24.79 25.19 -74.46
C ARG A 7 23.36 25.42 -73.94
N LYS A 8 22.68 24.38 -73.47
CA LYS A 8 21.43 24.53 -72.67
C LYS A 8 21.72 24.32 -71.19
N ARG A 9 21.39 25.33 -70.39
CA ARG A 9 21.51 25.38 -68.92
C ARG A 9 20.56 24.34 -68.27
N PRO A 10 21.01 23.49 -67.33
CA PRO A 10 20.12 22.53 -66.70
C PRO A 10 19.35 23.21 -65.56
N ARG A 11 18.14 23.69 -65.87
CA ARG A 11 17.17 24.22 -64.89
C ARG A 11 16.54 23.11 -64.00
N LEU A 12 17.00 21.86 -64.13
CA LEU A 12 16.43 20.69 -63.47
C LEU A 12 16.89 20.49 -62.02
N LEU A 13 17.91 21.21 -61.55
CA LEU A 13 18.39 21.10 -60.16
C LEU A 13 17.54 21.89 -59.15
N TYR A 14 16.60 22.74 -59.59
CA TYR A 14 15.79 23.57 -58.68
C TYR A 14 14.46 22.93 -58.23
N ALA A 15 14.05 21.80 -58.79
CA ALA A 15 12.77 21.18 -58.45
C ALA A 15 12.84 20.21 -57.25
N LEU A 16 14.03 19.84 -56.78
CA LEU A 16 14.19 18.87 -55.68
C LEU A 16 14.00 19.48 -54.28
N VAL A 17 13.98 20.81 -54.17
CA VAL A 17 13.88 21.50 -52.86
C VAL A 17 12.43 21.59 -52.33
N VAL A 18 11.42 21.27 -53.15
CA VAL A 18 10.00 21.42 -52.75
C VAL A 18 9.41 20.18 -52.07
N ALA A 19 10.15 19.06 -51.99
CA ALA A 19 9.65 17.80 -51.45
C ALA A 19 10.29 17.41 -50.10
N LEU A 20 10.61 18.39 -49.24
CA LEU A 20 10.85 18.08 -47.82
C LEU A 20 9.48 17.74 -47.19
N PRO A 21 9.28 16.52 -46.67
CA PRO A 21 8.11 16.25 -45.86
C PRO A 21 8.21 17.18 -44.65
N LEU A 22 7.14 17.94 -44.42
CA LEU A 22 6.94 18.66 -43.18
C LEU A 22 7.07 17.63 -42.05
N THR A 23 8.24 17.58 -41.41
CA THR A 23 8.44 16.78 -40.21
C THR A 23 7.50 17.33 -39.18
N ALA A 24 6.34 16.68 -39.04
CA ALA A 24 5.44 16.87 -37.94
C ALA A 24 6.27 16.70 -36.66
N GLN A 25 6.50 17.80 -35.96
CA GLN A 25 6.95 17.78 -34.58
C GLN A 25 5.85 17.05 -33.81
N ALA A 26 6.08 15.78 -33.51
CA ALA A 26 5.26 15.07 -32.54
C ALA A 26 5.48 15.79 -31.21
N GLU A 27 4.47 16.51 -30.73
CA GLU A 27 4.46 16.97 -29.35
C GLU A 27 4.62 15.74 -28.46
N GLU A 28 5.71 15.72 -27.68
CA GLU A 28 5.91 14.74 -26.63
C GLU A 28 4.86 15.02 -25.56
N THR A 29 3.71 14.38 -25.70
CA THR A 29 2.63 14.45 -24.73
C THR A 29 3.10 13.73 -23.47
N VAL A 30 3.56 14.50 -22.49
CA VAL A 30 3.81 14.01 -21.13
C VAL A 30 2.45 13.71 -20.50
N VAL A 31 2.06 12.43 -20.53
CA VAL A 31 0.87 11.96 -19.83
C VAL A 31 1.19 11.99 -18.33
N VAL A 32 0.75 13.06 -17.64
CA VAL A 32 0.77 13.11 -16.18
C VAL A 32 -0.41 12.30 -15.67
N THR A 33 -0.22 11.01 -15.46
CA THR A 33 -1.13 10.21 -14.64
C THR A 33 -0.97 10.63 -13.19
N ALA A 34 -1.96 11.35 -12.66
CA ALA A 34 -2.06 11.58 -11.23
C ALA A 34 -2.39 10.25 -10.55
N SER A 35 -1.44 9.73 -9.75
CA SER A 35 -1.77 8.65 -8.82
C SER A 35 -2.69 9.23 -7.73
N PRO A 36 -3.80 8.56 -7.38
CA PRO A 36 -4.58 8.97 -6.22
C PRO A 36 -3.66 9.03 -4.98
N PRO A 37 -3.88 9.99 -4.08
CA PRO A 37 -3.10 10.08 -2.86
C PRO A 37 -3.23 8.78 -2.08
N ALA A 38 -2.12 8.27 -1.55
CA ALA A 38 -2.13 7.10 -0.68
C ALA A 38 -3.04 7.38 0.51
N SER A 39 -4.15 6.66 0.59
CA SER A 39 -5.14 6.78 1.67
C SER A 39 -5.16 5.50 2.48
N ALA A 40 -5.36 5.64 3.79
CA ALA A 40 -5.36 4.50 4.68
C ALA A 40 -6.54 3.53 4.43
N SER A 41 -7.62 3.98 3.80
CA SER A 41 -8.79 3.18 3.43
C SER A 41 -8.71 2.57 2.02
N ALA A 42 -7.69 2.94 1.23
CA ALA A 42 -7.48 2.33 -0.08
C ALA A 42 -6.80 0.96 0.06
N PRO A 43 -6.94 0.06 -0.93
CA PRO A 43 -6.17 -1.17 -0.99
C PRO A 43 -4.66 -0.91 -0.90
N THR A 44 -3.97 -1.80 -0.20
CA THR A 44 -2.53 -1.72 0.02
C THR A 44 -1.76 -2.38 -1.14
N GLU A 45 -0.65 -1.76 -1.55
CA GLU A 45 0.26 -2.32 -2.55
C GLU A 45 1.63 -2.62 -1.93
N GLY A 46 2.21 -3.79 -2.26
CA GLY A 46 3.48 -4.21 -1.67
C GLY A 46 3.39 -4.46 -0.17
N TYR A 47 4.52 -4.32 0.53
CA TYR A 47 4.64 -4.52 1.98
C TYR A 47 4.77 -3.23 2.78
N SER A 48 4.73 -2.07 2.10
CA SER A 48 4.91 -0.76 2.74
C SER A 48 3.64 0.07 2.60
N ALA A 49 3.13 0.56 3.71
CA ALA A 49 2.09 1.59 3.72
C ALA A 49 2.69 2.92 4.17
N SER A 50 2.22 4.03 3.60
CA SER A 50 2.67 5.39 3.96
C SER A 50 1.73 6.11 4.92
N THR A 51 0.48 5.65 5.06
CA THR A 51 -0.55 6.28 5.87
C THR A 51 -1.28 5.28 6.77
N SER A 52 -1.89 5.77 7.85
CA SER A 52 -2.69 4.98 8.78
C SER A 52 -3.83 5.80 9.38
N LEU A 53 -4.95 5.14 9.67
CA LEU A 53 -6.09 5.69 10.43
C LEU A 53 -6.03 5.31 11.90
N GLY A 54 -5.36 4.20 12.24
CA GLY A 54 -5.43 3.60 13.57
C GLY A 54 -4.95 4.51 14.69
N ALA A 55 -3.83 5.20 14.53
CA ALA A 55 -3.28 5.99 15.64
C ALA A 55 -4.07 7.27 15.97
N THR A 56 -4.80 7.84 15.00
CA THR A 56 -5.37 9.19 15.12
C THR A 56 -6.86 9.26 14.80
N LYS A 57 -7.50 8.16 14.37
CA LYS A 57 -8.86 8.13 13.79
C LYS A 57 -9.05 9.06 12.59
N THR A 58 -7.95 9.53 12.00
CA THR A 58 -7.89 10.41 10.83
C THR A 58 -6.78 9.92 9.92
N ASP A 59 -6.96 10.01 8.61
CA ASP A 59 -5.96 9.54 7.66
C ASP A 59 -4.74 10.46 7.73
N GLN A 60 -3.62 9.93 8.22
CA GLN A 60 -2.38 10.68 8.41
C GLN A 60 -1.16 9.89 7.89
N PRO A 61 -0.17 10.57 7.30
CA PRO A 61 1.11 9.97 6.99
C PRO A 61 1.81 9.43 8.25
N LEU A 62 2.35 8.21 8.17
CA LEU A 62 3.06 7.57 9.28
C LEU A 62 4.24 8.40 9.78
N ILE A 63 4.90 9.14 8.89
CA ILE A 63 6.04 10.01 9.23
C ILE A 63 5.63 11.20 10.12
N THR A 64 4.37 11.63 10.06
CA THR A 64 3.83 12.73 10.88
C THR A 64 3.05 12.24 12.10
N THR A 65 2.78 10.95 12.20
CA THR A 65 2.09 10.34 13.35
C THR A 65 3.05 10.23 14.54
N ALA A 66 2.70 10.86 15.66
CA ALA A 66 3.52 10.88 16.88
C ALA A 66 3.40 9.59 17.73
N GLN A 67 3.26 8.42 17.09
CA GLN A 67 3.13 7.13 17.77
C GLN A 67 3.76 6.01 16.94
N SER A 68 4.25 4.95 17.60
CA SER A 68 4.85 3.81 16.91
C SER A 68 3.78 2.91 16.28
N VAL A 69 3.54 3.09 14.98
CA VAL A 69 2.59 2.30 14.19
C VAL A 69 3.34 1.36 13.24
N SER A 70 2.88 0.12 13.12
CA SER A 70 3.26 -0.79 12.03
C SER A 70 2.02 -1.14 11.24
N VAL A 71 2.18 -1.32 9.94
CA VAL A 71 1.09 -1.71 9.05
C VAL A 71 1.49 -3.02 8.39
N VAL A 72 0.64 -4.03 8.52
CA VAL A 72 0.75 -5.29 7.78
C VAL A 72 -0.23 -5.21 6.61
N THR A 73 0.30 -5.27 5.38
CA THR A 73 -0.49 -5.12 4.16
C THR A 73 -1.16 -6.43 3.73
N ARG A 74 -2.10 -6.32 2.79
CA ARG A 74 -2.79 -7.46 2.18
C ARG A 74 -1.82 -8.44 1.53
N GLN A 75 -0.90 -7.89 0.74
CA GLN A 75 0.08 -8.69 0.04
C GLN A 75 1.01 -9.42 1.03
N GLN A 76 1.44 -8.77 2.10
CA GLN A 76 2.26 -9.40 3.12
C GLN A 76 1.55 -10.59 3.79
N MET A 77 0.26 -10.43 4.14
CA MET A 77 -0.53 -11.53 4.72
C MET A 77 -0.67 -12.72 3.76
N ALA A 78 -0.91 -12.43 2.48
CA ALA A 78 -1.04 -13.46 1.44
C ALA A 78 0.28 -14.21 1.20
N ASP A 79 1.39 -13.48 1.07
CA ASP A 79 2.71 -14.06 0.79
C ASP A 79 3.27 -14.85 1.98
N GLN A 80 2.86 -14.51 3.21
CA GLN A 80 3.14 -15.30 4.41
C GLN A 80 2.29 -16.57 4.51
N GLY A 81 1.18 -16.67 3.78
CA GLY A 81 0.20 -17.75 3.95
C GLY A 81 -0.46 -17.74 5.34
N ALA A 82 -0.66 -16.55 5.92
CA ALA A 82 -1.23 -16.41 7.25
C ALA A 82 -2.72 -16.80 7.27
N ASN A 83 -3.07 -17.77 8.13
CA ASN A 83 -4.44 -18.24 8.31
C ASN A 83 -5.15 -17.59 9.50
N THR A 84 -4.39 -16.90 10.36
CA THR A 84 -4.92 -16.14 11.51
C THR A 84 -4.26 -14.77 11.61
N ILE A 85 -4.89 -13.84 12.31
CA ILE A 85 -4.31 -12.50 12.55
C ILE A 85 -3.03 -12.65 13.38
N SER A 86 -2.99 -13.60 14.31
CA SER A 86 -1.79 -13.89 15.09
C SER A 86 -0.58 -14.26 14.21
N GLN A 87 -0.78 -15.07 13.17
CA GLN A 87 0.27 -15.45 12.22
C GLN A 87 0.71 -14.27 11.36
N ALA A 88 -0.23 -13.46 10.88
CA ALA A 88 0.07 -12.25 10.10
C ALA A 88 0.98 -11.26 10.84
N LEU A 89 0.94 -11.28 12.17
CA LEU A 89 1.69 -10.36 13.02
C LEU A 89 3.08 -10.87 13.46
N GLU A 90 3.49 -12.09 13.09
CA GLU A 90 4.77 -12.69 13.55
C GLU A 90 6.01 -11.88 13.15
N TYR A 91 5.95 -11.18 12.01
CA TYR A 91 7.04 -10.32 11.54
C TYR A 91 6.94 -8.87 12.06
N THR A 92 5.97 -8.56 12.89
CA THR A 92 5.76 -7.20 13.42
C THR A 92 6.55 -6.99 14.71
N PRO A 93 7.41 -5.97 14.78
CA PRO A 93 8.24 -5.75 15.98
C PRO A 93 7.39 -5.34 17.18
N GLY A 94 7.79 -5.84 18.36
CA GLY A 94 7.10 -5.55 19.63
C GLY A 94 5.72 -6.20 19.74
N VAL A 95 5.41 -7.16 18.87
CA VAL A 95 4.23 -8.02 18.94
C VAL A 95 4.67 -9.42 19.33
N TYR A 96 3.93 -10.04 20.25
CA TYR A 96 4.04 -11.46 20.54
C TYR A 96 2.66 -12.10 20.37
N SER A 97 2.53 -13.03 19.42
CA SER A 97 1.26 -13.63 19.02
C SER A 97 1.23 -15.17 19.12
N SER A 98 2.34 -15.80 19.49
CA SER A 98 2.48 -17.26 19.58
C SER A 98 2.16 -17.80 20.99
N PHE A 99 1.04 -17.38 21.58
CA PHE A 99 0.64 -17.87 22.91
C PHE A 99 0.14 -19.32 22.90
N GLY A 100 -0.59 -19.70 21.86
CA GLY A 100 -1.16 -21.04 21.70
C GLY A 100 -0.25 -22.02 20.95
N GLY A 101 0.96 -21.61 20.56
CA GLY A 101 1.79 -22.35 19.62
C GLY A 101 1.05 -22.58 18.31
N GLY A 102 0.72 -23.83 17.99
CA GLY A 102 -0.07 -24.20 16.81
C GLY A 102 -1.59 -24.05 16.96
N ALA A 103 -2.10 -23.65 18.13
CA ALA A 103 -3.53 -23.44 18.32
C ALA A 103 -4.00 -22.17 17.61
N THR A 104 -5.06 -22.29 16.80
CA THR A 104 -5.64 -21.19 16.01
C THR A 104 -6.98 -20.69 16.53
N ARG A 105 -7.44 -21.20 17.68
CA ARG A 105 -8.80 -20.94 18.19
C ARG A 105 -9.07 -19.47 18.54
N PHE A 106 -8.04 -18.76 18.99
CA PHE A 106 -8.13 -17.36 19.40
C PHE A 106 -6.95 -16.59 18.86
N ASP A 107 -7.19 -15.32 18.51
CA ASP A 107 -6.13 -14.38 18.24
C ASP A 107 -5.74 -13.66 19.53
N ALA A 108 -4.75 -14.20 20.23
CA ALA A 108 -4.19 -13.62 21.45
C ALA A 108 -2.90 -12.87 21.08
N ILE A 109 -2.91 -11.55 21.27
CA ILE A 109 -1.81 -10.68 20.83
C ILE A 109 -1.37 -9.80 22.00
N SER A 110 -0.09 -9.90 22.33
CA SER A 110 0.56 -9.00 23.28
C SER A 110 1.40 -7.97 22.55
N LEU A 111 1.39 -6.76 23.10
CA LEU A 111 2.21 -5.65 22.65
C LEU A 111 3.21 -5.28 23.74
N ARG A 112 4.49 -5.18 23.37
CA ARG A 112 5.61 -4.78 24.26
C ARG A 112 5.74 -5.60 25.56
N GLY A 113 5.27 -6.86 25.56
CA GLY A 113 5.37 -7.75 26.73
C GLY A 113 4.31 -7.51 27.81
N TYR A 114 3.30 -6.68 27.54
CA TYR A 114 2.13 -6.56 28.43
C TYR A 114 1.14 -7.68 28.11
N HIS A 115 0.75 -8.44 29.13
CA HIS A 115 -0.04 -9.66 29.03
C HIS A 115 -1.19 -9.65 30.05
N GLY A 116 -2.21 -10.48 29.83
CA GLY A 116 -3.36 -10.63 30.75
C GLY A 116 -4.68 -10.07 30.21
N GLY A 117 -4.74 -9.79 28.90
CA GLY A 117 -5.90 -9.30 28.17
C GLY A 117 -5.70 -9.42 26.66
N ASP A 118 -4.92 -10.40 26.23
CA ASP A 118 -4.34 -10.44 24.88
C ASP A 118 -5.38 -10.67 23.76
N VAL A 119 -6.52 -11.28 24.11
CA VAL A 119 -7.68 -11.48 23.21
C VAL A 119 -8.56 -10.24 23.05
N ASP A 120 -8.33 -9.24 23.90
CA ASP A 120 -9.17 -8.06 24.09
C ASP A 120 -8.60 -6.81 23.41
N ASN A 121 -7.46 -6.97 22.71
CA ASN A 121 -6.66 -5.95 22.05
C ASN A 121 -7.05 -5.70 20.58
N LEU A 122 -8.06 -6.42 20.07
CA LEU A 122 -8.45 -6.38 18.66
C LEU A 122 -9.58 -5.37 18.40
N PHE A 123 -9.40 -4.61 17.32
CA PHE A 123 -10.36 -3.66 16.81
C PHE A 123 -10.61 -3.96 15.33
N LEU A 124 -11.86 -3.89 14.90
CA LEU A 124 -12.28 -4.03 13.52
C LEU A 124 -12.96 -2.72 13.09
N ASP A 125 -12.49 -2.14 11.99
CA ASP A 125 -13.01 -0.90 11.43
C ASP A 125 -13.15 0.25 12.46
N GLY A 126 -12.22 0.31 13.41
CA GLY A 126 -12.17 1.33 14.45
C GLY A 126 -13.05 1.06 15.69
N MET A 127 -13.77 -0.06 15.72
CA MET A 127 -14.57 -0.51 16.85
C MET A 127 -13.92 -1.70 17.55
N ARG A 128 -14.02 -1.75 18.89
CA ARG A 128 -13.50 -2.88 19.66
C ARG A 128 -14.31 -4.13 19.35
N LEU A 129 -13.63 -5.25 19.14
CA LEU A 129 -14.31 -6.55 19.11
C LEU A 129 -14.83 -6.83 20.53
N MET A 130 -16.16 -6.91 20.67
CA MET A 130 -16.82 -7.11 21.95
C MET A 130 -16.71 -8.58 22.42
N SER A 131 -15.48 -9.05 22.54
CA SER A 131 -15.12 -10.33 23.14
C SER A 131 -15.21 -10.25 24.67
N ASP A 132 -15.48 -11.38 25.31
CA ASP A 132 -15.41 -11.51 26.76
C ASP A 132 -14.16 -12.32 27.14
N GLY A 133 -13.05 -11.61 27.45
CA GLY A 133 -11.82 -12.22 27.92
C GLY A 133 -11.92 -12.95 29.27
N GLY A 134 -13.01 -12.75 30.02
CA GLY A 134 -13.31 -13.52 31.24
C GLY A 134 -14.00 -14.86 30.96
N SER A 135 -14.38 -15.09 29.70
CA SER A 135 -15.07 -16.29 29.23
C SER A 135 -14.34 -16.87 28.01
N HIS A 136 -14.99 -17.83 27.35
CA HIS A 136 -14.53 -18.46 26.12
C HIS A 136 -15.23 -17.89 24.88
N ASN A 137 -15.96 -16.79 25.04
CA ASN A 137 -16.66 -16.09 23.96
C ASN A 137 -15.76 -15.00 23.40
N VAL A 138 -14.80 -15.41 22.58
CA VAL A 138 -13.83 -14.54 21.92
C VAL A 138 -14.08 -14.62 20.43
N VAL A 139 -14.26 -13.45 19.81
CA VAL A 139 -14.46 -13.33 18.37
C VAL A 139 -13.13 -13.47 17.66
N GLN A 140 -13.13 -14.25 16.57
CA GLN A 140 -12.00 -14.38 15.66
C GLN A 140 -12.40 -13.87 14.29
N ILE A 141 -11.47 -13.20 13.60
CA ILE A 141 -11.68 -12.70 12.25
C ILE A 141 -10.75 -13.44 11.31
N ASP A 142 -11.31 -13.94 10.21
CA ASP A 142 -10.52 -14.54 9.15
C ASP A 142 -9.70 -13.44 8.42
N PRO A 143 -8.37 -13.59 8.27
CA PRO A 143 -7.54 -12.63 7.55
C PRO A 143 -8.04 -12.33 6.14
N TRP A 144 -8.74 -13.26 5.47
CA TRP A 144 -9.29 -13.08 4.13
C TRP A 144 -10.20 -11.86 4.00
N PHE A 145 -10.99 -11.54 5.03
CA PHE A 145 -11.91 -10.39 5.01
C PHE A 145 -11.25 -9.05 5.31
N ILE A 146 -10.01 -9.07 5.80
CA ILE A 146 -9.28 -7.86 6.14
C ILE A 146 -8.66 -7.27 4.88
N GLU A 147 -8.27 -6.00 4.88
CA GLU A 147 -7.37 -5.44 3.85
C GLU A 147 -5.97 -5.28 4.45
N ARG A 148 -5.90 -4.63 5.61
CA ARG A 148 -4.67 -4.29 6.34
C ARG A 148 -4.85 -4.48 7.84
N VAL A 149 -3.74 -4.67 8.56
CA VAL A 149 -3.73 -4.66 10.03
C VAL A 149 -2.81 -3.54 10.52
N ASP A 150 -3.36 -2.60 11.26
CA ASP A 150 -2.62 -1.50 11.88
C ASP A 150 -2.31 -1.84 13.34
N VAL A 151 -1.01 -1.95 13.67
CA VAL A 151 -0.53 -2.24 15.02
C VAL A 151 -0.05 -0.95 15.67
N ILE A 152 -0.83 -0.47 16.64
CA ILE A 152 -0.55 0.73 17.42
C ILE A 152 0.10 0.31 18.74
N ARG A 153 1.35 0.73 18.97
CA ARG A 153 2.06 0.35 20.20
C ARG A 153 2.05 1.47 21.24
N GLY A 154 1.79 1.09 22.49
CA GLY A 154 1.73 1.99 23.64
C GLY A 154 0.30 2.40 24.00
N PRO A 155 0.13 3.32 24.97
CA PRO A 155 -1.18 3.76 25.43
C PRO A 155 -1.99 4.43 24.29
N SER A 156 -3.19 3.93 24.03
CA SER A 156 -4.11 4.42 22.99
C SER A 156 -5.55 4.65 23.50
N SER A 157 -5.77 4.53 24.81
CA SER A 157 -7.09 4.66 25.44
C SER A 157 -7.76 6.02 25.21
N ALA A 158 -6.98 7.08 24.97
CA ALA A 158 -7.52 8.40 24.66
C ALA A 158 -8.48 8.39 23.45
N LEU A 159 -8.28 7.48 22.50
CA LEU A 159 -9.15 7.34 21.33
C LEU A 159 -10.03 6.08 21.38
N TYR A 160 -9.59 5.04 22.07
CA TYR A 160 -10.20 3.71 22.00
C TYR A 160 -10.90 3.22 23.28
N GLY A 161 -10.78 3.96 24.38
CA GLY A 161 -11.28 3.57 25.70
C GLY A 161 -10.22 2.95 26.58
#